data_AF-A0A243S5V0-F1
#
_entry.id   AF-A0A243S5V0-F1
#
_cell.length_a   1.000
_cell.length_b   1.000
_cell.length_c   1.000
_cell.angle_alpha   90.00
_cell.angle_beta   90.00
_cell.angle_gamma   90.00
#
_symmetry.space_group_name_H-M   'P 1'
#
loop_
_entity.id
_entity.type
_entity.pdbx_description
1 polymer ?
#
loop_
_entity_poly.entity_id
_entity_poly.type
_entity_poly.pdbx_seq_one_letter_code
_entity_poly.pdbx_strand_id
1 'polypeptide(L)'
;MSAQPEHPADGRVPAIPHTINAIGDALTGEQRARFYGEVLAAEEDDVPGVMRRWWKVAMLDRARGIQHSRANAAGGPRLVAVEDLLEQVERAAG
;
A
#
# COMPACT_ATOMS: atom_id res chain seq x y z
N MET A 1 5.99 -16.54 40.69
CA MET A 1 5.32 -17.06 39.48
C MET A 1 5.13 -15.91 38.51
N SER A 2 5.95 -15.85 37.47
CA SER A 2 5.81 -14.89 36.36
C SER A 2 5.45 -15.69 35.11
N ALA A 3 4.21 -15.54 34.64
CA ALA A 3 3.80 -16.05 33.35
C ALA A 3 4.45 -15.18 32.27
N GLN A 4 5.33 -15.79 31.47
CA GLN A 4 5.90 -15.16 30.29
C GLN A 4 4.94 -15.44 29.13
N PRO A 5 4.54 -14.44 28.32
CA PRO A 5 3.54 -14.65 27.29
C PRO A 5 4.08 -15.66 26.28
N GLU A 6 3.38 -16.77 26.13
CA GLU A 6 3.83 -17.94 25.38
C GLU A 6 4.09 -17.69 23.88
N HIS A 7 3.69 -16.58 23.26
CA HIS A 7 4.06 -16.24 21.88
C HIS A 7 4.11 -14.71 21.70
N PRO A 8 5.10 -14.14 20.99
CA PRO A 8 4.93 -12.79 20.45
C PRO A 8 3.72 -12.83 19.52
N ALA A 9 2.72 -11.99 19.76
CA ALA A 9 1.57 -11.86 18.87
C ALA A 9 2.08 -11.71 17.43
N ASP A 10 1.65 -12.59 16.51
CA ASP A 10 2.10 -12.58 15.12
C ASP A 10 1.90 -11.15 14.57
N GLY A 11 3.02 -10.45 14.36
CA GLY A 11 3.03 -9.02 14.03
C GLY A 11 2.57 -8.74 12.60
N ARG A 12 2.30 -9.79 11.81
CA ARG A 12 1.89 -9.70 10.42
C ARG A 12 0.52 -9.05 10.29
N VAL A 13 0.43 -8.07 9.39
CA VAL A 13 -0.83 -7.47 8.99
C VAL A 13 -1.56 -8.47 8.10
N PRO A 14 -2.83 -8.82 8.37
CA PRO A 14 -3.61 -9.67 7.49
C PRO A 14 -3.66 -9.08 6.08
N ALA A 15 -3.37 -9.90 5.07
CA ALA A 15 -3.40 -9.47 3.69
C ALA A 15 -4.83 -9.08 3.29
N ILE A 16 -4.96 -7.96 2.57
CA ILE A 16 -6.22 -7.58 1.94
C ILE A 16 -6.52 -8.62 0.84
N PRO A 17 -7.73 -9.17 0.74
CA PRO A 17 -8.10 -10.00 -0.41
C PRO A 17 -7.95 -9.24 -1.72
N HIS A 18 -7.48 -9.89 -2.78
CA HIS A 18 -7.20 -9.25 -4.06
C HIS A 18 -8.46 -9.14 -4.94
N THR A 19 -9.53 -8.57 -4.39
CA THR A 19 -10.80 -8.31 -5.09
C THR A 19 -11.06 -6.81 -5.15
N ILE A 20 -11.83 -6.37 -6.15
CA ILE A 20 -12.16 -4.94 -6.34
C ILE A 20 -12.76 -4.35 -5.05
N ASN A 21 -13.76 -4.98 -4.46
CA ASN A 21 -14.40 -4.45 -3.25
C ASN A 21 -13.47 -4.45 -2.04
N ALA A 22 -12.70 -5.52 -1.82
CA ALA A 22 -11.81 -5.59 -0.65
C ALA A 22 -10.68 -4.55 -0.70
N ILE A 23 -10.17 -4.26 -1.91
CA ILE A 23 -9.20 -3.19 -2.13
C ILE A 23 -9.89 -1.84 -1.90
N GLY A 24 -11.06 -1.60 -2.50
CA GLY A 24 -11.82 -0.36 -2.34
C GLY A 24 -12.14 -0.03 -0.89
N ASP A 25 -12.58 -1.02 -0.10
CA ASP A 25 -12.90 -0.86 1.32
C ASP A 25 -11.67 -0.57 2.19
N ALA A 26 -10.47 -0.89 1.71
CA ALA A 26 -9.23 -0.64 2.42
C ALA A 26 -8.65 0.75 2.20
N LEU A 27 -9.15 1.49 1.21
CA LEU A 27 -8.65 2.80 0.79
C LEU A 27 -9.42 3.95 1.46
N THR A 28 -8.81 5.14 1.50
CA THR A 28 -9.53 6.37 1.88
C THR A 28 -10.63 6.70 0.86
N GLY A 29 -11.58 7.57 1.23
CA GLY A 29 -12.68 7.93 0.31
C GLY A 29 -12.21 8.48 -1.04
N GLU A 30 -11.17 9.32 -1.03
CA GLU A 30 -10.57 9.88 -2.24
C GLU A 30 -9.83 8.82 -3.07
N GLN A 31 -8.98 8.02 -2.43
CA GLN A 31 -8.27 6.91 -3.07
C GLN A 31 -9.24 5.89 -3.68
N ARG A 32 -10.31 5.55 -2.97
CA ARG A 32 -11.35 4.62 -3.43
C ARG A 32 -12.06 5.13 -4.69
N ALA A 33 -12.37 6.42 -4.74
CA ALA A 33 -12.99 7.03 -5.92
C ALA A 33 -12.05 6.98 -7.14
N ARG A 34 -10.75 7.26 -6.94
CA ARG A 34 -9.74 7.14 -8.02
C ARG A 34 -9.57 5.70 -8.48
N PHE A 35 -9.44 4.76 -7.54
CA PHE A 35 -9.33 3.34 -7.84
C PHE A 35 -10.49 2.83 -8.70
N TYR A 36 -11.74 3.14 -8.33
CA TYR A 36 -12.88 2.74 -9.15
C TYR A 36 -12.90 3.43 -10.51
N GLY A 37 -12.51 4.71 -10.58
CA GLY A 37 -12.35 5.40 -11.86
C GLY A 37 -11.34 4.71 -12.78
N GLU A 38 -10.16 4.34 -12.26
CA GLU A 38 -9.12 3.65 -13.03
C GLU A 38 -9.55 2.24 -13.46
N VAL A 39 -10.21 1.46 -12.58
CA VAL A 39 -10.72 0.12 -12.94
C VAL A 39 -11.78 0.20 -14.03
N LEU A 40 -12.67 1.20 -13.97
CA LEU A 40 -13.73 1.37 -14.96
C LEU A 40 -13.22 1.94 -16.30
N ALA A 41 -12.05 2.59 -16.30
CA ALA A 41 -11.43 3.16 -17.50
C ALA A 41 -10.42 2.21 -18.17
N ALA A 42 -9.97 1.16 -17.47
CA ALA A 42 -8.98 0.22 -17.98
C ALA A 42 -9.60 -0.77 -18.97
N GLU A 43 -8.83 -1.15 -19.99
CA GLU A 43 -9.13 -2.32 -20.82
C GLU A 43 -9.07 -3.60 -19.95
N GLU A 44 -9.78 -4.65 -20.37
CA GLU A 44 -9.91 -5.89 -19.60
C GLU A 44 -8.55 -6.47 -19.16
N ASP A 45 -7.58 -6.48 -20.07
CA ASP A 45 -6.24 -7.01 -19.82
C ASP A 45 -5.42 -6.18 -18.81
N ASP A 46 -5.77 -4.90 -18.64
CA ASP A 46 -5.07 -3.96 -17.75
C ASP A 46 -5.66 -3.92 -16.33
N VAL A 47 -6.91 -4.36 -16.14
CA VAL A 47 -7.61 -4.38 -14.84
C VAL A 47 -6.77 -5.08 -13.75
N PRO A 48 -6.14 -6.26 -13.97
CA PRO A 48 -5.31 -6.89 -12.96
C PRO A 48 -4.09 -6.04 -12.56
N GLY A 49 -3.55 -5.24 -13.48
CA GLY A 49 -2.45 -4.31 -13.22
C GLY A 49 -2.87 -3.17 -12.30
N VAL A 50 -4.01 -2.55 -12.60
CA VAL A 50 -4.63 -1.51 -11.77
C VAL A 50 -4.93 -2.05 -10.36
N MET A 51 -5.60 -3.20 -10.27
CA MET A 51 -5.91 -3.84 -8.99
C MET A 51 -4.64 -4.09 -8.16
N ARG A 52 -3.57 -4.62 -8.79
CA ARG A 52 -2.31 -4.92 -8.09
C ARG A 52 -1.62 -3.66 -7.57
N ARG A 53 -1.66 -2.56 -8.31
CA ARG A 53 -1.10 -1.27 -7.90
C ARG A 53 -1.82 -0.76 -6.65
N TRP A 54 -3.14 -0.68 -6.70
CA TRP A 54 -3.95 -0.19 -5.58
C TRP A 54 -3.94 -1.11 -4.36
N TRP A 55 -3.84 -2.43 -4.58
CA TRP A 55 -3.62 -3.39 -3.49
C TRP A 55 -2.31 -3.11 -2.74
N LYS A 56 -1.21 -2.82 -3.44
CA LYS A 56 0.07 -2.46 -2.79
C LYS A 56 -0.06 -1.19 -1.97
N VAL A 57 -0.73 -0.16 -2.51
CA VAL A 57 -1.00 1.09 -1.78
C VAL A 57 -1.75 0.79 -0.48
N ALA A 58 -2.86 0.05 -0.57
CA ALA A 58 -3.67 -0.30 0.60
C ALA A 58 -2.91 -1.17 1.63
N MET A 59 -2.05 -2.08 1.17
CA MET A 59 -1.21 -2.89 2.05
C MET A 59 -0.14 -2.06 2.77
N LEU A 60 0.49 -1.11 2.07
CA LEU A 60 1.47 -0.19 2.66
C LEU A 60 0.82 0.72 3.69
N ASP A 61 -0.37 1.25 3.41
CA ASP A 61 -1.12 2.09 4.36
C ASP A 61 -1.48 1.35 5.67
N ARG A 62 -1.61 0.02 5.62
CA ARG A 62 -1.84 -0.83 6.80
C ARG A 62 -0.54 -1.33 7.48
N ALA A 63 0.63 -1.08 6.88
CA ALA A 63 1.89 -1.57 7.42
C ALA A 63 2.19 -0.98 8.80
N ARG A 64 2.64 -1.83 9.73
CA ARG A 64 3.10 -1.36 11.04
C ARG A 64 4.28 -0.42 10.87
N GLY A 65 4.27 0.71 11.59
CA GLY A 65 5.37 1.67 11.55
C GLY A 65 5.38 2.58 10.33
N ILE A 66 4.31 2.64 9.53
CA ILE A 66 4.20 3.54 8.38
C ILE A 66 4.55 5.00 8.72
N GLN A 67 4.08 5.51 9.86
CA GLN A 67 4.37 6.89 10.28
C GLN A 67 5.86 7.08 10.59
N HIS A 68 6.51 6.09 11.20
CA HIS A 68 7.95 6.11 11.45
C HIS A 68 8.75 6.00 10.14
N SER A 69 8.31 5.15 9.22
CA SER A 69 8.91 5.02 7.89
C SER A 69 8.80 6.33 7.09
N ARG A 70 7.62 6.97 7.09
CA ARG A 70 7.39 8.26 6.43
C ARG A 70 8.23 9.38 7.06
N ALA A 71 8.34 9.41 8.39
CA ALA A 71 9.20 10.37 9.09
C ALA A 71 10.69 10.17 8.75
N ASN A 72 11.15 8.92 8.66
CA ASN A 72 12.53 8.62 8.27
C ASN A 72 12.81 9.03 6.81
N ALA A 73 11.87 8.83 5.90
CA ALA A 73 11.97 9.29 4.53
C ALA A 73 12.04 10.83 4.44
N ALA A 74 11.25 11.55 5.23
CA ALA A 74 11.27 13.01 5.24
C ALA A 74 12.54 13.61 5.87
N GLY A 75 13.17 12.90 6.82
CA GLY A 75 14.32 13.42 7.59
C GLY A 75 15.70 12.88 7.20
N GLY A 76 15.77 11.82 6.39
CA GLY A 76 17.01 11.11 6.09
C GLY A 76 17.66 11.55 4.77
N PRO A 77 18.98 11.90 4.73
CA PRO A 77 19.63 12.41 3.52
C PRO A 77 19.80 11.39 2.37
N ARG A 78 19.36 10.14 2.57
CA ARG A 78 19.46 9.02 1.60
C ARG A 78 18.21 8.14 1.56
N LEU A 79 17.10 8.61 2.12
CA LEU A 79 15.82 7.91 2.09
C LEU A 79 14.83 8.77 1.31
N VAL A 80 13.96 8.11 0.55
CA VAL A 80 12.86 8.76 -0.18
C VAL A 80 11.58 8.04 0.15
N ALA A 81 10.44 8.73 0.06
CA ALA A 81 9.15 8.09 0.18
C ALA A 81 8.96 7.10 -0.97
N VAL A 82 8.21 6.02 -0.75
CA VAL A 82 7.98 5.00 -1.78
C VAL A 82 7.26 5.61 -2.97
N GLU A 83 6.35 6.53 -2.70
CA GLU A 83 5.62 7.34 -3.67
C GLU A 83 6.58 8.12 -4.57
N ASP A 84 7.53 8.85 -3.99
CA ASP A 84 8.53 9.64 -4.74
C ASP A 84 9.48 8.74 -5.55
N LEU A 85 9.86 7.58 -5.00
CA LEU A 85 10.70 6.60 -5.69
C LEU A 85 10.01 6.04 -6.94
N LEU A 86 8.72 5.73 -6.85
CA LEU A 86 7.95 5.21 -7.98
C LEU A 86 7.88 6.24 -9.11
N GLU A 87 7.64 7.52 -8.79
CA GLU A 87 7.66 8.58 -9.79
C GLU A 87 9.05 8.75 -10.45
N GLN A 88 10.14 8.61 -9.69
CA GLN A 88 11.49 8.68 -10.24
C GLN A 88 11.78 7.54 -11.22
N VAL A 89 11.38 6.31 -10.86
CA VAL A 89 11.57 5.14 -11.72
C VAL A 89 10.76 5.26 -13.01
N GLU A 90 9.50 5.74 -12.92
CA GLU A 90 8.67 5.97 -14.11
C GLU A 90 9.26 7.04 -15.04
N ARG A 91 9.79 8.14 -14.48
CA ARG A 91 10.48 9.17 -15.28
C ARG A 91 11.78 8.67 -15.94
N ALA A 92 12.47 7.70 -15.32
CA ALA A 92 13.70 7.13 -15.87
C ALA A 92 13.45 6.03 -16.91
N ALA A 93 12.23 5.48 -16.96
CA ALA A 93 11.82 4.44 -17.89
C ALA A 93 11.09 4.96 -19.14
N GLY A 94 10.72 6.24 -19.15
CA GLY A 94 10.21 6.97 -20.33
C GLY A 94 11.30 7.66 -21.12
#